data_AF-A0A1C5A3J7-F1
#
_entry.id   AF-A0A1C5A3J7-F1
#
_cell.length_a   1.000
_cell.length_b   1.000
_cell.length_c   1.000
_cell.angle_alpha   90.00
_cell.angle_beta   90.00
_cell.angle_gamma   90.00
#
_symmetry.space_group_name_H-M   'P 1'
#
loop_
_entity.id
_entity.type
_entity.pdbx_description
1 polymer ?
#
loop_
_entity_poly.entity_id
_entity_poly.type
_entity_poly.pdbx_seq_one_letter_code
_entity_poly.pdbx_strand_id
1 'polypeptide(L)'
;MDEIISSPTAGAEPAEQTASTTARKPVGPTGKKPAAQTAARKPGWDRATRRAALVATLIAVPVTVAVAGFTFAKLAPDTPAAAPSPTATSARPQSTAPVEMAAPALAARPATVCRALMSQLPPSVRDLTQRPVTAGAEQNAAYGDPALTVACGGAEPAVPATGDVWTINKVCWYAAEEADATVLTTVDRETAVRVTVPRAYEQPLQWIAPFADAVVASVPSAGDTPAGCTG
;
A
#
# COMPACT_ATOMS: atom_id res chain seq x y z
N MET A 1 -36.10 10.87 53.30
CA MET A 1 -34.86 11.33 53.92
C MET A 1 -33.72 10.71 53.13
N ASP A 2 -33.12 11.28 52.10
CA ASP A 2 -33.23 12.56 51.39
C ASP A 2 -32.66 12.31 49.99
N GLU A 3 -33.28 12.92 48.97
CA GLU A 3 -32.68 13.14 47.65
C GLU A 3 -31.41 13.98 47.78
N ILE A 4 -30.41 13.81 46.89
CA ILE A 4 -29.82 14.94 46.15
C ILE A 4 -29.44 14.52 44.72
N ILE A 5 -30.06 15.24 43.79
CA ILE A 5 -29.85 15.39 42.35
C ILE A 5 -28.53 16.14 42.08
N SER A 6 -27.75 15.76 41.06
CA SER A 6 -27.04 16.75 40.22
C SER A 6 -26.50 16.16 38.91
N SER A 7 -27.18 16.47 37.81
CA SER A 7 -26.60 16.61 36.46
C SER A 7 -26.36 18.11 36.19
N PRO A 8 -26.01 18.54 34.96
CA PRO A 8 -24.74 18.44 34.24
C PRO A 8 -24.08 19.84 34.09
N THR A 9 -22.88 19.94 33.51
CA THR A 9 -22.34 21.24 33.05
C THR A 9 -21.79 21.11 31.63
N ALA A 10 -22.40 21.89 30.74
CA ALA A 10 -21.97 22.17 29.40
C ALA A 10 -20.87 23.24 29.40
N GLY A 11 -19.88 23.09 28.52
CA GLY A 11 -18.95 24.14 28.11
C GLY A 11 -18.72 24.00 26.61
N ALA A 12 -19.18 25.00 25.87
CA ALA A 12 -19.05 25.14 24.42
C ALA A 12 -17.90 26.10 24.07
N GLU A 13 -17.32 25.94 22.87
CA GLU A 13 -16.66 26.91 21.95
C GLU A 13 -15.44 26.29 21.22
N PRO A 14 -14.99 26.80 20.04
CA PRO A 14 -15.64 26.59 18.74
C PRO A 14 -14.65 26.09 17.64
N ALA A 15 -15.20 26.00 16.43
CA ALA A 15 -14.60 25.74 15.10
C ALA A 15 -13.28 26.51 14.83
N GLU A 16 -12.47 26.26 13.80
CA GLU A 16 -12.63 25.71 12.46
C GLU A 16 -11.18 25.59 11.92
N GLN A 17 -10.78 24.48 11.30
CA GLN A 17 -9.53 24.47 10.50
C GLN A 17 -9.85 24.09 9.06
N THR A 18 -9.38 24.98 8.21
CA THR A 18 -9.90 25.32 6.90
C THR A 18 -9.31 24.47 5.80
N ALA A 19 -10.17 24.22 4.81
CA ALA A 19 -9.93 23.41 3.64
C ALA A 19 -8.96 24.06 2.64
N SER A 20 -8.19 23.17 2.01
CA SER A 20 -7.98 23.06 0.56
C SER A 20 -7.87 24.35 -0.27
N THR A 21 -6.62 24.65 -0.63
CA THR A 21 -6.26 25.56 -1.71
C THR A 21 -6.64 24.97 -3.08
N THR A 22 -7.47 25.67 -3.86
CA THR A 22 -7.54 25.54 -5.33
C THR A 22 -7.91 26.86 -5.99
N ALA A 23 -7.25 27.10 -7.12
CA ALA A 23 -7.14 28.32 -7.91
C ALA A 23 -8.42 28.84 -8.60
N ARG A 24 -8.45 30.15 -8.94
CA ARG A 24 -8.61 30.64 -10.33
C ARG A 24 -8.55 32.17 -10.52
N LYS A 25 -7.74 32.54 -11.54
CA LYS A 25 -7.96 33.50 -12.67
C LYS A 25 -8.24 34.99 -12.40
N PRO A 26 -7.44 35.91 -12.99
CA PRO A 26 -7.84 37.30 -13.16
C PRO A 26 -8.44 37.59 -14.55
N VAL A 27 -9.48 38.43 -14.55
CA VAL A 27 -10.10 39.13 -15.69
C VAL A 27 -9.58 40.57 -15.69
N GLY A 28 -9.37 41.13 -16.90
CA GLY A 28 -8.64 42.38 -17.14
C GLY A 28 -9.38 43.69 -16.82
N PRO A 29 -8.84 44.85 -17.25
CA PRO A 29 -9.50 46.13 -17.07
C PRO A 29 -10.05 46.71 -18.38
N THR A 30 -11.27 47.24 -18.28
CA THR A 30 -11.89 48.18 -19.22
C THR A 30 -11.57 49.62 -18.82
N GLY A 31 -11.19 50.47 -19.78
CA GLY A 31 -11.10 51.92 -19.62
C GLY A 31 -11.38 52.62 -20.96
N LYS A 32 -12.34 53.55 -20.98
CA LYS A 32 -13.06 54.10 -22.15
C LYS A 32 -12.55 55.50 -22.59
N LYS A 33 -12.52 55.72 -23.93
CA LYS A 33 -12.92 56.92 -24.74
C LYS A 33 -12.31 58.31 -24.48
N PRO A 34 -12.54 59.35 -25.33
CA PRO A 34 -12.90 59.41 -26.77
C PRO A 34 -12.12 60.49 -27.57
N ALA A 35 -12.14 60.44 -28.91
CA ALA A 35 -12.15 61.65 -29.73
C ALA A 35 -12.72 61.37 -31.13
N ALA A 36 -13.69 62.20 -31.51
CA ALA A 36 -14.21 62.41 -32.86
C ALA A 36 -13.12 63.09 -33.72
N GLN A 37 -13.13 63.21 -35.06
CA GLN A 37 -14.20 63.24 -36.05
C GLN A 37 -13.51 63.27 -37.44
N THR A 38 -14.13 62.59 -38.42
CA THR A 38 -14.22 62.93 -39.86
C THR A 38 -13.02 62.85 -40.83
N ALA A 39 -13.35 62.22 -41.97
CA ALA A 39 -12.86 62.41 -43.34
C ALA A 39 -11.80 61.41 -43.89
N ALA A 40 -12.31 60.55 -44.78
CA ALA A 40 -11.70 59.89 -45.95
C ALA A 40 -10.31 60.44 -46.40
N ARG A 41 -9.34 59.64 -46.86
CA ARG A 41 -9.32 58.78 -48.06
C ARG A 41 -7.95 58.04 -48.11
N LYS A 42 -7.88 56.80 -48.66
CA LYS A 42 -6.67 55.94 -48.80
C LYS A 42 -5.76 56.38 -49.97
N PRO A 43 -4.65 55.68 -50.32
CA PRO A 43 -3.40 55.39 -49.58
C PRO A 43 -2.14 55.68 -50.44
N GLY A 44 -0.97 55.80 -49.82
CA GLY A 44 0.32 55.78 -50.55
C GLY A 44 1.47 55.57 -49.58
N TRP A 45 1.72 54.32 -49.18
CA TRP A 45 2.83 54.00 -48.27
C TRP A 45 4.11 53.77 -49.07
N ASP A 46 5.09 54.65 -48.85
CA ASP A 46 6.42 54.67 -49.45
C ASP A 46 7.20 53.36 -49.25
N ARG A 47 7.65 52.78 -50.36
CA ARG A 47 8.44 51.52 -50.38
C ARG A 47 9.87 51.68 -49.83
N ALA A 48 10.30 52.90 -49.54
CA ALA A 48 11.66 53.21 -49.10
C ALA A 48 11.92 52.73 -47.66
N THR A 49 10.94 52.82 -46.75
CA THR A 49 11.13 52.47 -45.33
C THR A 49 11.17 50.96 -45.07
N ARG A 50 10.65 50.13 -45.99
CA ARG A 50 10.68 48.66 -45.87
C ARG A 50 12.05 48.03 -46.15
N ARG A 51 12.96 48.72 -46.86
CA ARG A 51 14.28 48.18 -47.18
C ARG A 51 15.25 48.20 -45.99
N ALA A 52 15.04 49.11 -45.03
CA ALA A 52 15.89 49.21 -43.84
C ALA A 52 15.57 48.16 -42.77
N ALA A 53 14.34 47.63 -42.72
CA ALA A 53 13.94 46.59 -41.76
C ALA A 53 14.28 45.15 -42.18
N LEU A 54 14.68 44.94 -43.45
CA LEU A 54 14.94 43.60 -44.00
C LEU A 54 16.40 43.12 -43.85
N VAL A 55 17.30 43.94 -43.29
CA VAL A 55 18.72 43.55 -43.11
C VAL A 55 18.98 42.94 -41.72
N ALA A 56 18.09 43.12 -40.75
CA ALA A 56 18.28 42.61 -39.39
C ALA A 56 17.88 41.13 -39.19
N THR A 57 17.14 40.51 -40.11
CA THR A 57 16.68 39.11 -39.99
C THR A 57 17.56 38.09 -40.70
N LEU A 58 18.56 38.53 -41.47
CA LEU A 58 19.38 37.66 -42.33
C LEU A 58 20.35 36.75 -41.58
N ILE A 59 20.66 37.02 -40.29
CA ILE A 59 21.62 36.22 -39.50
C ILE A 59 20.92 35.39 -38.41
N ALA A 60 19.81 35.87 -37.84
CA ALA A 60 19.13 35.18 -36.73
C ALA A 60 18.42 33.89 -37.17
N VAL A 61 17.87 33.86 -38.39
CA VAL A 61 17.15 32.70 -38.94
C VAL A 61 18.10 31.52 -39.25
N PRO A 62 19.23 31.68 -39.96
CA PRO A 62 20.11 30.54 -40.25
C PRO A 62 20.72 29.93 -38.98
N VAL A 63 21.04 30.74 -37.96
CA VAL A 63 21.58 30.23 -36.68
C VAL A 63 20.54 29.42 -35.93
N THR A 64 19.29 29.90 -35.84
CA THR A 64 18.22 29.15 -35.16
C THR A 64 17.85 27.86 -35.88
N VAL A 65 17.84 27.85 -37.22
CA VAL A 65 17.63 26.64 -38.03
C VAL A 65 18.79 25.65 -37.86
N ALA A 66 20.03 26.12 -37.83
CA ALA A 66 21.20 25.26 -37.63
C ALA A 66 21.19 24.60 -36.25
N VAL A 67 20.88 25.36 -35.19
CA VAL A 67 20.81 24.83 -33.82
C VAL A 67 19.63 23.85 -33.69
N ALA A 68 18.45 24.17 -34.23
CA ALA A 68 17.30 23.27 -34.21
C ALA A 68 17.53 21.97 -35.01
N GLY A 69 18.20 22.06 -36.16
CA GLY A 69 18.57 20.89 -36.95
C GLY A 69 19.60 20.00 -36.24
N PHE A 70 20.59 20.60 -35.58
CA PHE A 70 21.60 19.86 -34.84
C PHE A 70 21.05 19.17 -33.59
N THR A 71 20.15 19.83 -32.84
CA THR A 71 19.48 19.19 -31.70
C THR A 71 18.56 18.07 -32.16
N PHE A 72 17.83 18.23 -33.26
CA PHE A 72 16.96 17.18 -33.80
C PHE A 72 17.77 15.97 -34.29
N ALA A 73 18.91 16.18 -34.95
CA ALA A 73 19.79 15.09 -35.40
C ALA A 73 20.49 14.35 -34.24
N LYS A 74 20.67 15.00 -33.08
CA LYS A 74 21.25 14.37 -31.87
C LYS A 74 20.21 13.70 -30.96
N LEU A 75 18.94 14.06 -31.09
CA LEU A 75 17.83 13.51 -30.30
C LEU A 75 16.99 12.49 -31.07
N ALA A 76 17.17 12.35 -32.39
CA ALA A 76 16.53 11.29 -33.16
C ALA A 76 17.15 9.93 -32.80
N PRO A 77 16.41 9.00 -32.17
CA PRO A 77 16.93 7.66 -31.92
C PRO A 77 16.95 6.87 -33.24
N ASP A 78 18.14 6.49 -33.73
CA ASP A 78 18.34 5.64 -34.92
C ASP A 78 17.96 4.16 -34.70
N THR A 79 17.09 3.86 -33.75
CA THR A 79 16.66 2.50 -33.45
C THR A 79 15.15 2.45 -33.55
N PRO A 80 14.57 1.82 -34.59
CA PRO A 80 13.19 1.37 -34.52
C PRO A 80 13.07 0.58 -33.23
N ALA A 81 12.25 1.06 -32.28
CA ALA A 81 12.03 0.38 -31.03
C ALA A 81 11.74 -1.09 -31.35
N ALA A 82 12.64 -1.99 -30.95
CA ALA A 82 12.36 -3.40 -31.02
C ALA A 82 10.99 -3.58 -30.35
N ALA A 83 10.02 -4.13 -31.09
CA ALA A 83 8.72 -4.45 -30.51
C ALA A 83 8.99 -5.18 -29.20
N PRO A 84 8.36 -4.79 -28.08
CA PRO A 84 8.58 -5.47 -26.81
C PRO A 84 8.28 -6.95 -27.05
N SER A 85 9.34 -7.76 -27.10
CA SER A 85 9.19 -9.20 -27.06
C SER A 85 8.50 -9.45 -25.72
N PRO A 86 7.36 -10.17 -25.67
CA PRO A 86 6.77 -10.52 -24.41
C PRO A 86 7.80 -11.39 -23.69
N THR A 87 8.54 -10.79 -22.75
CA THR A 87 9.17 -11.53 -21.66
C THR A 87 8.01 -12.04 -20.83
N ALA A 88 7.35 -13.10 -21.29
CA ALA A 88 6.45 -13.85 -20.46
C ALA A 88 7.35 -14.51 -19.41
N THR A 89 7.52 -13.83 -18.27
CA THR A 89 7.75 -14.54 -17.02
C THR A 89 6.53 -15.43 -16.87
N SER A 90 6.60 -16.65 -17.40
CA SER A 90 5.59 -17.67 -17.13
C SER A 90 5.59 -17.88 -15.63
N ALA A 91 4.55 -17.39 -14.96
CA ALA A 91 4.30 -17.71 -13.56
C ALA A 91 4.34 -19.24 -13.45
N ARG A 92 5.20 -19.75 -12.55
CA ARG A 92 5.29 -21.19 -12.29
C ARG A 92 3.88 -21.68 -11.91
N PRO A 93 3.41 -22.81 -12.43
CA PRO A 93 2.12 -23.36 -12.01
C PRO A 93 2.14 -23.58 -10.49
N GLN A 94 1.18 -22.98 -9.79
CA GLN A 94 0.96 -23.15 -8.36
C GLN A 94 -0.29 -24.01 -8.14
N SER A 95 -0.24 -24.87 -7.11
CA SER A 95 -1.41 -25.66 -6.74
C SER A 95 -2.53 -24.76 -6.22
N THR A 96 -3.73 -24.97 -6.74
CA THR A 96 -4.96 -24.29 -6.29
C THR A 96 -5.87 -25.24 -5.50
N ALA A 97 -5.44 -26.50 -5.31
CA ALA A 97 -6.22 -27.49 -4.59
C ALA A 97 -6.47 -27.04 -3.14
N PRO A 98 -7.64 -27.32 -2.55
CA PRO A 98 -7.89 -27.07 -1.14
C PRO A 98 -6.87 -27.78 -0.24
N VAL A 99 -6.43 -27.10 0.82
CA VAL A 99 -5.55 -27.66 1.86
C VAL A 99 -6.41 -28.19 3.00
N GLU A 100 -6.14 -29.44 3.40
CA GLU A 100 -6.88 -30.07 4.49
C GLU A 100 -6.54 -29.40 5.83
N MET A 101 -7.57 -28.91 6.53
CA MET A 101 -7.41 -28.29 7.85
C MET A 101 -8.61 -28.60 8.73
N ALA A 102 -8.36 -28.80 10.03
CA ALA A 102 -9.43 -28.93 11.01
C ALA A 102 -10.04 -27.55 11.32
N ALA A 103 -11.35 -27.52 11.59
CA ALA A 103 -12.06 -26.33 12.03
C ALA A 103 -12.79 -26.58 13.36
N PRO A 104 -12.06 -26.61 14.50
CA PRO A 104 -12.69 -26.75 15.80
C PRO A 104 -13.69 -25.63 16.06
N ALA A 105 -14.79 -25.95 16.74
CA ALA A 105 -15.74 -24.94 17.18
C ALA A 105 -15.08 -23.98 18.18
N LEU A 106 -15.16 -22.68 17.90
CA LEU A 106 -14.64 -21.62 18.76
C LEU A 106 -15.77 -20.97 19.57
N ALA A 107 -15.42 -20.45 20.74
CA ALA A 107 -16.31 -19.56 21.48
C ALA A 107 -16.57 -18.25 20.69
N ALA A 108 -17.66 -17.54 21.03
CA ALA A 108 -18.11 -16.38 20.26
C ALA A 108 -17.05 -15.27 20.11
N ARG A 109 -16.28 -15.00 21.17
CA ARG A 109 -15.23 -13.97 21.14
C ARG A 109 -14.04 -14.36 20.23
N PRO A 110 -13.35 -15.50 20.44
CA PRO A 110 -12.32 -15.98 19.51
C PRO A 110 -12.81 -16.10 18.07
N ALA A 111 -14.04 -16.59 17.83
CA ALA A 111 -14.59 -16.67 16.48
C ALA A 111 -14.68 -15.30 15.79
N THR A 112 -15.03 -14.24 16.53
CA THR A 112 -15.10 -12.88 15.99
C THR A 112 -13.72 -12.31 15.69
N VAL A 113 -12.76 -12.55 16.58
CA VAL A 113 -11.37 -12.13 16.43
C VAL A 113 -10.72 -12.83 15.24
N CYS A 114 -10.91 -14.15 15.11
CA CYS A 114 -10.35 -14.91 14.00
C CYS A 114 -10.90 -14.50 12.65
N ARG A 115 -12.19 -14.18 12.54
CA ARG A 115 -12.75 -13.60 11.31
C ARG A 115 -12.12 -12.25 10.96
N ALA A 116 -11.92 -11.40 11.96
CA ALA A 116 -11.22 -10.14 11.76
C ALA A 116 -9.79 -10.38 11.25
N LEU A 117 -9.05 -11.32 11.85
CA LEU A 117 -7.71 -11.69 11.39
C LEU A 117 -7.72 -12.21 9.95
N MET A 118 -8.60 -13.18 9.62
CA MET A 118 -8.67 -13.75 8.26
C MET A 118 -8.96 -12.68 7.21
N SER A 119 -9.75 -11.64 7.55
CA SER A 119 -10.03 -10.52 6.65
C SER A 119 -8.85 -9.59 6.38
N GLN A 120 -7.84 -9.61 7.26
CA GLN A 120 -6.64 -8.77 7.17
C GLN A 120 -5.42 -9.53 6.64
N LEU A 121 -5.52 -10.85 6.47
CA LEU A 121 -4.41 -11.64 5.96
C LEU A 121 -4.06 -11.22 4.52
N PRO A 122 -2.76 -11.19 4.17
CA PRO A 122 -2.35 -10.83 2.83
C PRO A 122 -2.79 -11.91 1.83
N PRO A 123 -3.09 -11.52 0.57
CA PRO A 123 -3.47 -12.48 -0.48
C PRO A 123 -2.31 -13.38 -0.92
N SER A 124 -1.08 -12.99 -0.61
CA SER A 124 0.13 -13.78 -0.84
C SER A 124 1.18 -13.48 0.22
N VAL A 125 2.06 -14.45 0.43
CA VAL A 125 3.20 -14.35 1.34
C VAL A 125 4.45 -14.65 0.53
N ARG A 126 5.26 -13.63 0.27
CA ARG A 126 6.36 -13.69 -0.70
C ARG A 126 5.80 -14.13 -2.06
N ASP A 127 6.28 -15.24 -2.59
CA ASP A 127 5.83 -15.86 -3.84
C ASP A 127 4.69 -16.88 -3.64
N LEU A 128 4.25 -17.15 -2.41
CA LEU A 128 3.20 -18.11 -2.11
C LEU A 128 1.82 -17.46 -2.16
N THR A 129 1.00 -17.81 -3.16
CA THR A 129 -0.39 -17.37 -3.26
C THR A 129 -1.28 -18.12 -2.27
N GLN A 130 -2.29 -17.44 -1.72
CA GLN A 130 -3.28 -18.06 -0.85
C GLN A 130 -4.09 -19.14 -1.59
N ARG A 131 -4.43 -20.22 -0.87
CA ARG A 131 -5.20 -21.38 -1.33
C ARG A 131 -6.45 -21.57 -0.48
N PRO A 132 -7.52 -22.17 -1.04
CA PRO A 132 -8.68 -22.55 -0.24
C PRO A 132 -8.29 -23.60 0.81
N VAL A 133 -9.05 -23.63 1.90
CA VAL A 133 -8.95 -24.66 2.96
C VAL A 133 -10.22 -25.49 2.96
N THR A 134 -10.14 -26.76 3.37
CA THR A 134 -11.29 -27.67 3.34
C THR A 134 -12.32 -27.37 4.42
N ALA A 135 -11.90 -26.81 5.55
CA ALA A 135 -12.79 -26.38 6.61
C ALA A 135 -12.34 -25.07 7.29
N GLY A 136 -13.33 -24.30 7.74
CA GLY A 136 -13.11 -23.15 8.62
C GLY A 136 -12.35 -21.99 7.97
N ALA A 137 -12.68 -21.58 6.75
CA ALA A 137 -12.07 -20.40 6.10
C ALA A 137 -12.19 -19.10 6.93
N GLU A 138 -13.11 -19.06 7.89
CA GLU A 138 -13.29 -17.98 8.87
C GLU A 138 -12.25 -17.96 9.99
N GLN A 139 -11.41 -19.00 10.11
CA GLN A 139 -10.34 -19.12 11.11
C GLN A 139 -9.04 -19.74 10.58
N ASN A 140 -9.04 -20.23 9.33
CA ASN A 140 -7.93 -20.93 8.71
C ASN A 140 -7.59 -20.32 7.34
N ALA A 141 -6.30 -20.25 7.04
CA ALA A 141 -5.77 -19.90 5.72
C ALA A 141 -4.59 -20.80 5.35
N ALA A 142 -4.33 -20.94 4.06
CA ALA A 142 -3.19 -21.70 3.55
C ALA A 142 -2.54 -20.99 2.37
N TYR A 143 -1.23 -21.20 2.18
CA TYR A 143 -0.42 -20.55 1.15
C TYR A 143 0.54 -21.54 0.49
N GLY A 144 0.66 -21.46 -0.83
CA GLY A 144 1.71 -22.15 -1.57
C GLY A 144 1.61 -23.69 -1.57
N ASP A 145 2.68 -24.33 -2.03
CA ASP A 145 2.81 -25.80 -2.10
C ASP A 145 4.30 -26.19 -1.97
N PRO A 146 4.75 -26.79 -0.85
CA PRO A 146 3.96 -27.31 0.27
C PRO A 146 3.21 -26.23 1.05
N ALA A 147 2.08 -26.58 1.67
CA ALA A 147 1.19 -25.58 2.27
C ALA A 147 1.76 -25.02 3.58
N LEU A 148 2.04 -23.71 3.61
CA LEU A 148 2.15 -22.95 4.86
C LEU A 148 0.74 -22.64 5.35
N THR A 149 0.41 -22.99 6.58
CA THR A 149 -0.96 -22.81 7.11
C THR A 149 -0.98 -21.83 8.28
N VAL A 150 -2.10 -21.11 8.39
CA VAL A 150 -2.42 -20.21 9.50
C VAL A 150 -3.73 -20.70 10.11
N ALA A 151 -3.75 -20.99 11.40
CA ALA A 151 -4.92 -21.37 12.16
C ALA A 151 -5.10 -20.43 13.35
N CYS A 152 -6.25 -19.80 13.45
CA CYS A 152 -6.62 -18.93 14.55
C CYS A 152 -7.57 -19.63 15.51
N GLY A 153 -7.32 -19.47 16.80
CA GLY A 153 -8.04 -20.13 17.86
C GLY A 153 -7.52 -21.54 18.15
N GLY A 154 -8.11 -22.15 19.18
CA GLY A 154 -7.67 -23.42 19.75
C GLY A 154 -6.97 -23.24 21.08
N ALA A 155 -6.33 -24.32 21.55
CA ALA A 155 -5.61 -24.31 22.81
C ALA A 155 -4.31 -23.51 22.71
N GLU A 156 -4.06 -22.70 23.75
CA GLU A 156 -2.79 -22.03 23.98
C GLU A 156 -1.68 -23.08 24.17
N PRO A 157 -0.48 -22.89 23.59
CA PRO A 157 0.60 -23.84 23.76
C PRO A 157 1.14 -23.81 25.19
N ALA A 158 1.49 -24.98 25.71
CA ALA A 158 2.30 -25.05 26.92
C ALA A 158 3.76 -24.77 26.55
N VAL A 159 4.25 -23.58 26.88
CA VAL A 159 5.64 -23.20 26.60
C VAL A 159 6.57 -23.76 27.68
N PRO A 160 7.54 -24.63 27.35
CA PRO A 160 8.50 -25.13 28.33
C PRO A 160 9.45 -24.02 28.78
N ALA A 161 10.07 -24.16 29.96
CA ALA A 161 10.98 -23.15 30.51
C ALA A 161 12.20 -22.85 29.60
N THR A 162 12.59 -23.82 28.76
CA THR A 162 13.67 -23.69 27.76
C THR A 162 13.12 -23.49 26.35
N GLY A 163 11.84 -23.13 26.21
CA GLY A 163 11.20 -22.93 24.92
C GLY A 163 11.72 -21.68 24.22
N ASP A 164 11.91 -21.80 22.90
CA ASP A 164 12.35 -20.68 22.08
C ASP A 164 11.17 -19.74 21.81
N VAL A 165 11.22 -18.54 22.38
CA VAL A 165 10.23 -17.48 22.19
C VAL A 165 10.89 -16.30 21.52
N TRP A 166 10.27 -15.81 20.45
CA TRP A 166 10.79 -14.74 19.61
C TRP A 166 9.78 -13.60 19.47
N THR A 167 10.24 -12.37 19.66
CA THR A 167 9.43 -11.19 19.36
C THR A 167 9.66 -10.75 17.91
N ILE A 168 8.62 -10.84 17.08
CA ILE A 168 8.65 -10.44 15.67
C ILE A 168 7.49 -9.47 15.43
N ASN A 169 7.80 -8.27 14.95
CA ASN A 169 6.83 -7.19 14.73
C ASN A 169 5.87 -6.98 15.92
N LYS A 170 6.40 -6.96 17.15
CA LYS A 170 5.63 -6.76 18.40
C LYS A 170 4.64 -7.87 18.74
N VAL A 171 4.82 -9.06 18.16
CA VAL A 171 4.10 -10.28 18.51
C VAL A 171 5.09 -11.31 19.00
N CYS A 172 4.74 -11.99 20.09
CA CYS A 172 5.51 -13.07 20.65
C CYS A 172 5.15 -14.41 20.03
N TRP A 173 6.16 -15.12 19.53
CA TRP A 173 5.99 -16.41 18.89
C TRP A 173 6.81 -17.47 19.62
N TYR A 174 6.14 -18.47 20.15
CA TYR A 174 6.78 -19.71 20.58
C TYR A 174 6.97 -20.61 19.36
N ALA A 175 8.20 -21.07 19.13
CA ALA A 175 8.53 -22.01 18.06
C ALA A 175 8.64 -23.44 18.62
N ALA A 176 7.78 -24.33 18.12
CA ALA A 176 7.85 -25.75 18.35
C ALA A 176 8.37 -26.45 17.09
N GLU A 177 9.46 -27.19 17.24
CA GLU A 177 10.08 -27.94 16.15
C GLU A 177 9.39 -29.31 16.02
N GLU A 178 8.83 -29.57 14.84
CA GLU A 178 8.23 -30.86 14.48
C GLU A 178 9.06 -31.55 13.38
N ALA A 179 8.74 -32.81 13.07
CA ALA A 179 9.53 -33.60 12.12
C ALA A 179 9.51 -33.00 10.70
N ASP A 180 8.37 -32.46 10.28
CA ASP A 180 8.07 -32.00 8.92
C ASP A 180 7.72 -30.51 8.85
N ALA A 181 7.64 -29.82 9.98
CA ALA A 181 7.40 -28.38 10.05
C ALA A 181 8.03 -27.72 11.29
N THR A 182 8.05 -26.39 11.29
CA THR A 182 8.14 -25.58 12.51
C THR A 182 6.78 -24.94 12.75
N VAL A 183 6.26 -25.11 13.96
CA VAL A 183 4.97 -24.56 14.39
C VAL A 183 5.21 -23.34 15.26
N LEU A 184 4.83 -22.17 14.77
CA LEU A 184 4.96 -20.90 15.46
C LEU A 184 3.61 -20.50 16.02
N THR A 185 3.50 -20.36 17.34
CA THR A 185 2.24 -20.00 17.98
C THR A 185 2.39 -18.71 18.78
N THR A 186 1.43 -17.80 18.65
CA THR A 186 1.44 -16.56 19.44
C THR A 186 1.21 -16.84 20.91
N VAL A 187 1.93 -16.18 21.80
CA VAL A 187 1.85 -16.40 23.27
C VAL A 187 1.51 -15.16 24.08
N ASP A 188 1.21 -14.05 23.40
CA ASP A 188 0.89 -12.74 24.01
C ASP A 188 -0.46 -12.18 23.53
N ARG A 189 -1.34 -13.07 23.03
CA ARG A 189 -2.61 -12.72 22.38
C ARG A 189 -3.81 -13.30 23.12
N GLU A 190 -4.95 -12.63 23.05
CA GLU A 190 -6.22 -13.14 23.62
C GLU A 190 -6.75 -14.40 22.93
N THR A 191 -6.24 -14.70 21.74
CA THR A 191 -6.56 -15.90 20.97
C THR A 191 -5.31 -16.35 20.25
N ALA A 192 -4.90 -17.60 20.49
CA ALA A 192 -3.73 -18.20 19.85
C ALA A 192 -3.85 -18.14 18.32
N VAL A 193 -2.79 -17.69 17.66
CA VAL A 193 -2.60 -17.82 16.21
C VAL A 193 -1.42 -18.73 15.98
N ARG A 194 -1.65 -19.82 15.27
CA ARG A 194 -0.65 -20.82 14.92
C ARG A 194 -0.31 -20.70 13.44
N VAL A 195 0.96 -20.60 13.11
CA VAL A 195 1.49 -20.69 11.76
C VAL A 195 2.36 -21.92 11.66
N THR A 196 2.02 -22.83 10.75
CA THR A 196 2.82 -24.03 10.48
C THR A 196 3.61 -23.81 9.21
N VAL A 197 4.94 -23.81 9.33
CA VAL A 197 5.87 -23.60 8.22
C VAL A 197 6.53 -24.94 7.88
N PRO A 198 6.20 -25.56 6.72
CA PRO A 198 6.86 -26.78 6.27
C PRO A 198 8.39 -26.66 6.23
N ARG A 199 9.11 -27.74 6.53
CA ARG A 199 10.60 -27.79 6.51
C ARG A 199 11.23 -27.42 5.17
N ALA A 200 10.48 -27.54 4.07
CA ALA A 200 10.91 -27.09 2.75
C ALA A 200 11.15 -25.57 2.68
N TYR A 201 10.55 -24.81 3.59
CA TYR A 201 10.77 -23.38 3.75
C TYR A 201 11.77 -23.14 4.88
N GLU A 202 13.00 -22.85 4.51
CA GLU A 202 14.04 -22.53 5.49
C GLU A 202 13.75 -21.21 6.22
N GLN A 203 14.36 -21.06 7.40
CA GLN A 203 14.26 -19.84 8.22
C GLN A 203 12.80 -19.49 8.58
N PRO A 204 12.09 -20.38 9.33
CA PRO A 204 10.65 -20.27 9.57
C PRO A 204 10.21 -18.91 10.15
N LEU A 205 11.05 -18.28 10.97
CA LEU A 205 10.78 -16.96 11.55
C LEU A 205 10.63 -15.84 10.51
N GLN A 206 11.25 -15.96 9.32
CA GLN A 206 11.09 -14.96 8.26
C GLN A 206 9.72 -15.04 7.56
N TRP A 207 9.06 -16.19 7.64
CA TRP A 207 7.76 -16.42 6.99
C TRP A 207 6.59 -15.86 7.78
N ILE A 208 6.78 -15.61 9.07
CA ILE A 208 5.70 -15.12 9.95
C ILE A 208 5.59 -13.60 10.04
N ALA A 209 6.61 -12.86 9.59
CA ALA A 209 6.59 -11.40 9.65
C ALA A 209 5.37 -10.77 8.94
N PRO A 210 4.93 -11.23 7.75
CA PRO A 210 3.72 -10.70 7.10
C PRO A 210 2.42 -10.96 7.87
N PHE A 211 2.38 -12.00 8.72
CA PHE A 211 1.20 -12.29 9.54
C PHE A 211 1.19 -11.48 10.82
N ALA A 212 2.35 -11.16 11.39
CA ALA A 212 2.44 -10.44 12.65
C ALA A 212 1.73 -9.08 12.60
N ASP A 213 1.80 -8.35 11.49
CA ASP A 213 1.10 -7.07 11.34
C ASP A 213 -0.42 -7.25 11.34
N ALA A 214 -0.94 -8.28 10.65
CA ALA A 214 -2.35 -8.64 10.67
C ALA A 214 -2.81 -9.08 12.07
N VAL A 215 -1.96 -9.81 12.79
CA VAL A 215 -2.19 -10.22 14.19
C VAL A 215 -2.30 -9.00 15.09
N VAL A 216 -1.36 -8.05 15.02
CA VAL A 216 -1.42 -6.81 15.82
C VAL A 216 -2.69 -6.00 15.52
N ALA A 217 -3.10 -5.96 14.25
CA ALA A 217 -4.27 -5.19 13.83
C ALA A 217 -5.61 -5.79 14.30
N SER A 218 -5.68 -7.11 14.52
CA SER A 218 -6.95 -7.82 14.69
C SER A 218 -7.08 -8.64 15.98
N VAL A 219 -5.96 -9.05 16.58
CA VAL A 219 -5.92 -9.92 17.75
C VAL A 219 -5.33 -9.13 18.94
N PRO A 220 -6.19 -8.68 19.88
CA PRO A 220 -5.73 -7.97 21.07
C PRO A 220 -4.70 -8.76 21.86
N SER A 221 -3.76 -8.04 22.48
CA SER A 221 -2.84 -8.63 23.45
C SER A 221 -3.60 -9.07 24.71
N ALA A 222 -3.19 -10.17 25.32
CA ALA A 222 -3.69 -10.61 26.61
C ALA A 222 -2.67 -11.45 27.39
N GLY A 223 -2.89 -11.56 28.70
CA GLY A 223 -2.12 -12.43 29.58
C GLY A 223 -0.77 -11.88 30.02
N ASP A 224 -0.06 -12.70 30.80
CA ASP A 224 1.31 -12.42 31.23
C ASP A 224 2.28 -12.78 30.11
N THR A 225 3.05 -11.80 29.66
CA THR A 225 4.05 -11.96 28.60
C THR A 225 5.26 -12.76 29.13
N PRO A 226 5.69 -13.87 28.49
CA PRO A 226 6.87 -14.62 28.91
C PRO A 226 8.13 -13.74 28.95
N ALA A 227 9.09 -14.02 29.82
CA ALA A 227 10.30 -13.19 29.95
C ALA A 227 11.09 -13.04 28.62
N GLY A 228 11.02 -14.03 27.72
CA GLY A 228 11.63 -13.97 26.38
C GLY A 228 10.99 -12.98 25.40
N CYS A 229 9.91 -12.34 25.80
CA CYS A 229 9.12 -11.43 24.96
C CYS A 229 9.28 -9.95 25.28
N THR A 230 9.85 -9.61 26.45
CA THR A 230 10.09 -8.22 26.84
C THR A 230 11.44 -7.78 26.27
N GLY A 231 11.42 -7.20 25.07
CA GLY A 231 12.60 -6.67 24.36
C GLY A 231 12.27 -5.41 23.58
#